data_AF-A0A0C3HSZ5-F1
#
_entry.id   AF-A0A0C3HSZ5-F1
#
_cell.length_a   1.000
_cell.length_b   1.000
_cell.length_c   1.000
_cell.angle_alpha   90.00
_cell.angle_beta   90.00
_cell.angle_gamma   90.00
#
_symmetry.space_group_name_H-M   'P 1'
#
loop_
_entity.id
_entity.type
_entity.pdbx_description
1 polymer ?
#
loop_
_entity_poly.entity_id
_entity_poly.type
_entity_poly.pdbx_seq_one_letter_code
_entity_poly.pdbx_strand_id
1 'polypeptide(L)' 'MKIFYDEISPDMISTFTPGEGWYTFKCKDMMIASLTAEFGDALELIELTPDLYNTMLDAGDFEGYEPA' A
#
# COMPACT_ATOMS: atom_id res chain seq x y z
N MET A 1 -2.98 -10.87 4.54
CA MET A 1 -3.34 -9.50 4.14
C MET A 1 -2.25 -8.99 3.23
N LYS A 2 -2.59 -8.68 1.98
CA LYS A 2 -1.63 -8.18 0.99
C LYS A 2 -1.79 -6.68 0.87
N ILE A 3 -0.72 -5.95 1.13
CA ILE A 3 -0.70 -4.49 1.11
C ILE A 3 0.43 -4.04 0.20
N PHE A 4 0.08 -3.23 -0.79
CA PHE A 4 1.03 -2.61 -1.70
C PHE A 4 1.49 -1.29 -1.11
N TYR A 5 2.76 -0.95 -1.20
CA TYR A 5 3.27 0.30 -0.64
C TYR A 5 4.23 1.02 -1.58
N ASP A 6 4.16 2.34 -1.59
CA ASP A 6 5.04 3.23 -2.35
C ASP A 6 5.67 4.27 -1.41
N GLU A 7 6.99 4.40 -1.48
CA GLU A 7 7.75 5.37 -0.69
C GLU A 7 7.88 6.67 -1.50
N ILE A 8 6.88 7.54 -1.35
CA ILE A 8 6.83 8.83 -2.06
C ILE A 8 7.94 9.75 -1.55
N SER A 9 8.22 9.73 -0.24
CA SER A 9 9.34 10.41 0.41
C SER A 9 9.71 9.71 1.72
N PRO A 10 10.86 10.03 2.33
CA PRO A 10 11.26 9.45 3.62
C PRO A 10 10.25 9.69 4.75
N ASP A 11 9.41 10.72 4.61
CA ASP A 11 8.38 11.15 5.53
C ASP A 11 6.94 10.88 5.03
N MET A 12 6.78 10.13 3.93
CA MET A 12 5.47 9.78 3.40
C MET A 12 5.50 8.46 2.62
N ILE A 13 4.84 7.45 3.18
CA ILE A 13 4.58 6.17 2.53
C ILE A 13 3.10 6.12 2.19
N SER A 14 2.76 5.78 0.94
CA SER A 14 1.41 5.46 0.53
C SER A 14 1.24 3.93 0.53
N THR A 15 0.09 3.45 0.95
CA THR A 15 -0.26 2.03 0.91
C THR A 15 -1.60 1.83 0.23
N PHE A 16 -1.75 0.75 -0.52
CA PHE A 16 -2.99 0.32 -1.11
C PHE A 16 -3.35 -1.10 -0.67
N THR A 17 -4.56 -1.27 -0.17
CA THR A 17 -5.13 -2.58 0.14
C THR A 17 -6.32 -2.84 -0.78
N PRO A 18 -6.28 -3.88 -1.63
CA PRO A 18 -7.41 -4.23 -2.50
C PRO A 18 -8.68 -4.46 -1.69
N GLY A 19 -9.76 -3.77 -2.04
CA GLY A 19 -11.03 -3.84 -1.30
C GLY A 19 -11.20 -2.77 -0.22
N GLU A 20 -10.13 -2.14 0.26
CA GLU A 20 -10.18 -1.11 1.32
C GLU A 20 -9.74 0.27 0.83
N GLY A 21 -8.76 0.34 -0.08
CA GLY A 21 -8.30 1.58 -0.71
C GLY A 21 -6.94 2.05 -0.22
N TRP A 22 -6.72 3.37 -0.29
CA TRP A 22 -5.43 4.01 -0.01
C TRP A 22 -5.33 4.55 1.41
N TYR A 23 -4.14 4.39 2.00
CA TYR A 23 -3.77 4.94 3.30
C TYR A 23 -2.36 5.53 3.23
N THR A 24 -2.02 6.41 4.17
CA THR A 24 -0.68 7.00 4.25
C THR A 24 -0.08 6.84 5.64
N PHE A 25 1.24 6.65 5.67
CA PHE A 25 2.04 6.57 6.88
C PHE A 25 3.17 7.60 6.82
N LYS A 26 3.56 8.11 8.00
CA LYS A 26 4.63 9.10 8.13
C LYS A 26 6.01 8.54 7.76
N CYS A 27 6.26 7.25 7.90
CA CYS A 27 7.50 6.64 7.46
C CYS A 27 7.34 5.12 7.42
N LYS A 28 8.33 4.45 6.81
CA LYS A 28 8.35 2.99 6.64
C LYS A 28 8.31 2.24 7.98
N ASP A 29 9.04 2.72 8.98
CA ASP A 29 9.06 2.08 10.31
C ASP A 29 7.68 2.12 10.97
N MET A 30 6.97 3.27 10.88
CA MET A 30 5.62 3.40 11.41
C MET A 30 4.62 2.52 10.66
N MET A 31 4.75 2.41 9.34
CA MET A 31 3.93 1.52 8.51
C MET A 31 4.13 0.07 8.95
N ILE A 32 5.37 -0.42 9.00
CA ILE A 32 5.68 -1.81 9.36
C ILE A 32 5.18 -2.10 10.78
N ALA A 33 5.48 -1.25 11.76
CA ALA A 33 5.05 -1.45 13.14
C ALA A 33 3.51 -1.55 13.26
N SER A 34 2.78 -0.66 12.58
CA SER A 34 1.31 -0.65 12.62
C SER A 34 0.72 -1.89 11.95
N LEU A 35 1.15 -2.19 10.72
CA LEU A 35 0.60 -3.28 9.93
C LEU A 35 0.98 -4.65 10.49
N THR A 36 2.19 -4.81 11.05
CA THR A 36 2.59 -6.05 11.73
C THR A 36 1.82 -6.25 13.03
N ALA A 37 1.51 -5.18 13.78
CA ALA A 37 0.68 -5.30 14.98
C ALA A 37 -0.76 -5.72 14.66
N GLU A 38 -1.29 -5.30 13.52
CA GLU A 38 -2.66 -5.61 13.09
C GLU A 38 -2.78 -7.00 12.44
N PHE A 39 -1.88 -7.34 11.52
CA PHE A 39 -2.02 -8.53 10.67
C PHE A 39 -1.04 -9.66 11.02
N GLY A 40 0.00 -9.39 11.82
CA GLY A 40 1.00 -10.37 12.25
C GLY A 40 1.62 -11.13 11.07
N ASP A 41 1.73 -12.46 11.21
CA ASP A 41 2.33 -13.36 10.22
C ASP A 41 1.54 -13.43 8.89
N ALA A 42 0.30 -12.95 8.86
CA ALA A 42 -0.49 -12.91 7.64
C ALA A 42 -0.14 -11.71 6.76
N LEU A 43 0.69 -10.77 7.23
CA LEU A 43 1.07 -9.58 6.48
C LEU A 43 2.02 -9.91 5.32
N GLU A 44 1.64 -9.48 4.12
CA GLU A 44 2.48 -9.52 2.93
C GLU A 44 2.60 -8.08 2.40
N LEU A 45 3.77 -7.46 2.59
CA LEU A 45 4.09 -6.12 2.07
C LEU A 45 4.75 -6.25 0.70
N ILE A 46 4.18 -5.60 -0.30
CA ILE A 46 4.68 -5.61 -1.67
C ILE A 46 5.00 -4.18 -2.09
N GLU A 47 6.22 -3.94 -2.54
CA GLU A 47 6.59 -2.64 -3.08
C GLU A 47 5.83 -2.39 -4.39
N LEU A 48 5.13 -1.27 -4.46
CA LEU A 48 4.34 -0.84 -5.60
C LEU A 48 5.24 -0.12 -6.59
N THR A 49 6.06 -0.89 -7.28
CA THR A 49 6.93 -0.36 -8.34
C THR A 49 6.09 0.24 -9.48
N PRO A 50 6.65 1.15 -10.29
CA PRO A 50 5.92 1.73 -11.43
C PRO A 50 5.33 0.68 -12.39
N ASP A 51 6.06 -0.41 -12.66
CA ASP A 51 5.58 -1.49 -13.54
C ASP A 51 4.40 -2.24 -12.91
N LEU A 52 4.45 -2.50 -11.60
CA LEU A 52 3.37 -3.14 -10.88
C LEU A 52 2.15 -2.23 -10.79
N TYR A 53 2.35 -0.94 -10.52
CA TYR A 53 1.29 0.07 -10.53
C TYR A 53 0.55 0.10 -11.87
N ASN A 54 1.28 0.17 -12.99
CA ASN A 54 0.66 0.18 -14.31
C ASN A 54 -0.09 -1.13 -14.59
N THR A 55 0.45 -2.28 -14.16
CA THR A 55 -0.22 -3.57 -14.32
C THR A 55 -1.54 -3.63 -13.54
N MET A 56 -1.55 -3.14 -12.30
CA MET A 56 -2.74 -3.07 -11.46
C MET A 56 -3.76 -2.06 -11.99
N LEU A 57 -3.28 -0.92 -12.51
CA LEU A 57 -4.11 0.09 -13.15
C LEU A 57 -4.82 -0.48 -14.38
N ASP A 58 -4.10 -1.17 -15.26
CA ASP A 58 -4.67 -1.81 -16.46
C ASP A 58 -5.67 -2.94 -16.10
N ALA A 59 -5.51 -3.55 -14.93
CA ALA A 59 -6.43 -4.56 -14.39
C ALA A 59 -7.69 -3.95 -13.73
N GLY A 60 -7.71 -2.64 -13.50
CA GLY A 60 -8.81 -1.95 -12.81
C GLY A 60 -8.79 -2.12 -11.28
N ASP A 61 -7.66 -2.52 -10.69
CA ASP A 61 -7.56 -2.79 -9.24
C ASP A 61 -7.83 -1.54 -8.38
N PHE A 62 -7.66 -0.35 -8.94
CA PHE A 62 -7.88 0.93 -8.25
C PHE A 62 -9.27 1.53 -8.47
N GLU A 63 -10.12 0.92 -9.29
CA GLU A 63 -11.45 1.47 -9.61
C GLU A 63 -12.31 1.62 -8.35
N GLY A 64 -12.85 2.83 -8.12
CA GLY A 64 -13.64 3.15 -6.93
C GLY A 64 -12.83 3.45 -5.67
N TYR A 65 -11.50 3.45 -5.79
CA TYR A 65 -10.55 3.89 -4.76
C TYR A 65 -9.71 5.07 -5.25
N GLU A 66 -10.21 5.87 -6.21
CA GLU A 66 -9.46 7.02 -6.67
C GLU A 66 -9.24 8.01 -5.50
N PRO A 67 -8.03 8.58 -5.35
CA PRO A 67 -7.81 9.65 -4.38
C PRO A 67 -8.73 10.84 -4.67
N ALA A 68 -9.47 11.28 -3.65
CA ALA A 68 -10.38 12.44 -3.72
C ALA A 68 -9.64 13.78 -3.78
#